data_AF-A0A9D4Y2J5-F1
#
_entry.id   AF-A0A9D4Y2J5-F1
#
_cell.length_a   1.000
_cell.length_b   1.000
_cell.length_c   1.000
_cell.angle_alpha   90.00
_cell.angle_beta   90.00
_cell.angle_gamma   90.00
#
_symmetry.space_group_name_H-M   'P 1'
#
loop_
_entity.id
_entity.type
_entity.pdbx_description
1 polymer ?
#
loop_
_entity_poly.entity_id
_entity_poly.type
_entity_poly.pdbx_seq_one_letter_code
_entity_poly.pdbx_strand_id
1 'polypeptide(L)'
;MKAGHEERYRWYLSKPGKNLLAAIHQQNQPAQLSPTFAKWGQAIYINIQKFVQFQLTVNVVALIANFVSASITGAAPLTAFQLLWVNLIMDTLGALALTTEPPNDGLMDRQPVGRKVSFITKPMWRNIFGQNFYQLIVLGVLNFEGKRLLELSGPDSTAVLNTLIFNSFVLCQVFNEINSREIEKINIFKSMFDNWIFLSVILATAVFQVIIVEFLGTFASTVPLTWQFRLLSVLLGVFSMPLAVILKCIPVENLKHQANLNKPCIHIMSNIM
;
A
#
# COMPACT_ATOMS: atom_id res chain seq x y z
N MET A 1 -31.16 -3.27 -69.52
CA MET A 1 -29.74 -3.51 -69.18
C MET A 1 -29.43 -3.19 -67.70
N LYS A 2 -30.13 -3.80 -66.72
CA LYS A 2 -29.87 -3.57 -65.27
C LYS A 2 -29.80 -4.86 -64.44
N ALA A 3 -29.77 -6.04 -65.06
CA ALA A 3 -29.72 -7.33 -64.34
C ALA A 3 -28.30 -7.89 -64.15
N GLY A 4 -27.32 -7.50 -64.99
CA GLY A 4 -25.98 -8.12 -65.00
C GLY A 4 -24.96 -7.55 -63.99
N HIS A 5 -25.32 -6.51 -63.23
CA HIS A 5 -24.42 -5.90 -62.24
C HIS A 5 -24.59 -6.52 -60.84
N GLU A 6 -25.79 -6.91 -60.44
CA GLU A 6 -26.01 -7.51 -59.10
C GLU A 6 -25.46 -8.93 -58.95
N GLU A 7 -25.54 -9.77 -59.99
CA GLU A 7 -25.02 -11.15 -59.94
C GLU A 7 -23.49 -11.19 -59.79
N ARG A 8 -22.79 -10.19 -60.35
CA ARG A 8 -21.33 -10.09 -60.26
C ARG A 8 -20.86 -9.82 -58.83
N TYR A 9 -21.65 -9.10 -58.03
CA TYR A 9 -21.36 -8.88 -56.60
C TYR A 9 -21.65 -10.12 -55.75
N ARG A 10 -22.72 -10.88 -56.06
CA ARG A 10 -23.00 -12.15 -55.38
C ARG A 10 -21.89 -13.17 -55.59
N TRP A 11 -21.32 -13.26 -56.79
CA TRP A 11 -20.19 -14.14 -57.09
C TRP A 11 -18.93 -13.77 -56.28
N TYR A 12 -18.66 -12.47 -56.12
CA TYR A 12 -17.54 -11.97 -55.32
C TYR A 12 -17.69 -12.15 -53.80
N LEU A 13 -18.91 -12.25 -53.28
CA LEU A 13 -19.21 -12.50 -51.86
C LEU A 13 -19.27 -14.00 -51.52
N SER A 14 -19.44 -14.88 -52.50
CA SER A 14 -19.49 -16.34 -52.29
C SER A 14 -18.11 -17.02 -52.15
N LYS A 15 -17.00 -16.28 -52.35
CA LYS A 15 -15.66 -16.88 -52.29
C LYS A 15 -15.28 -17.23 -50.84
N PRO A 16 -14.99 -18.51 -50.53
CA PRO A 16 -14.67 -18.96 -49.16
C PRO A 16 -13.42 -18.31 -48.56
N GLY A 17 -12.56 -17.70 -49.39
CA GLY A 17 -11.33 -17.02 -48.96
C GLY A 17 -11.51 -15.65 -48.30
N LYS A 18 -12.67 -14.97 -48.43
CA LYS A 18 -12.88 -13.66 -47.78
C LYS A 18 -13.17 -13.80 -46.28
N ASN A 19 -13.92 -14.83 -45.90
CA ASN A 19 -14.11 -15.20 -44.50
C ASN A 19 -12.81 -15.71 -43.88
N LEU A 20 -11.96 -16.38 -44.68
CA LEU A 20 -10.65 -16.83 -44.26
C LEU A 20 -9.66 -15.66 -44.09
N LEU A 21 -9.64 -14.68 -44.99
CA LEU A 21 -8.80 -13.47 -44.86
C LEU A 21 -9.27 -12.58 -43.69
N ALA A 22 -10.58 -12.46 -43.45
CA ALA A 22 -11.10 -11.80 -42.27
C ALA A 22 -10.74 -12.56 -40.99
N ALA A 23 -10.84 -13.90 -40.99
CA ALA A 23 -10.42 -14.74 -39.87
C ALA A 23 -8.89 -14.69 -39.65
N ILE A 24 -8.08 -14.65 -40.70
CA ILE A 24 -6.61 -14.52 -40.62
C ILE A 24 -6.24 -13.10 -40.14
N HIS A 25 -6.94 -12.05 -40.57
CA HIS A 25 -6.77 -10.70 -40.03
C HIS A 25 -7.17 -10.60 -38.56
N GLN A 26 -8.18 -11.37 -38.13
CA GLN A 26 -8.64 -11.43 -36.74
C GLN A 26 -7.73 -12.30 -35.86
N GLN A 27 -7.07 -13.30 -36.46
CA GLN A 27 -6.10 -14.19 -35.80
C GLN A 27 -4.67 -13.64 -35.78
N ASN A 28 -4.36 -12.68 -36.65
CA ASN A 28 -3.05 -12.00 -36.75
C ASN A 28 -3.05 -10.56 -36.18
N GLN A 29 -4.11 -10.18 -35.45
CA GLN A 29 -4.00 -9.06 -34.50
C GLN A 29 -3.09 -9.52 -33.35
N PRO A 30 -2.04 -8.76 -32.98
CA PRO A 30 -1.21 -9.11 -31.84
C PRO A 30 -2.14 -9.26 -30.64
N ALA A 31 -2.22 -10.48 -30.11
CA ALA A 31 -3.14 -10.92 -29.05
C ALA A 31 -3.68 -9.72 -28.26
N GLN A 32 -4.86 -9.21 -28.65
CA GLN A 32 -5.52 -8.16 -27.88
C GLN A 32 -5.84 -8.82 -26.54
N LEU A 33 -4.96 -8.63 -25.54
CA LEU A 33 -5.31 -8.91 -24.15
C LEU A 33 -6.66 -8.24 -23.95
N SER A 34 -7.68 -9.02 -23.59
CA SER A 34 -9.02 -8.45 -23.38
C SER A 34 -8.88 -7.26 -22.42
N PRO A 35 -9.63 -6.18 -22.62
CA PRO A 35 -9.53 -4.99 -21.77
C PRO A 35 -9.68 -5.33 -20.28
N THR A 36 -10.39 -6.42 -19.98
CA THR A 36 -10.49 -7.02 -18.65
C THR A 36 -9.13 -7.50 -18.12
N PHE A 37 -8.36 -8.28 -18.87
CA PHE A 37 -7.04 -8.74 -18.43
C PHE A 37 -6.06 -7.58 -18.20
N ALA A 38 -6.13 -6.54 -19.04
CA ALA A 38 -5.32 -5.33 -18.85
C ALA A 38 -5.70 -4.59 -17.55
N LYS A 39 -7.01 -4.44 -17.26
CA LYS A 39 -7.50 -3.85 -15.99
C LYS A 39 -7.03 -4.63 -14.77
N TRP A 40 -7.16 -5.95 -14.80
CA TRP A 40 -6.74 -6.80 -13.70
C TRP A 40 -5.22 -6.75 -13.51
N GLY A 41 -4.44 -6.74 -14.59
CA GLY A 41 -2.99 -6.57 -14.51
C GLY A 41 -2.59 -5.23 -13.88
N GLN A 42 -3.26 -4.13 -14.25
CA GLN A 42 -3.03 -2.82 -13.66
C GLN A 42 -3.44 -2.77 -12.17
N ALA A 43 -4.56 -3.40 -11.82
CA ALA A 43 -5.01 -3.51 -10.43
C ALA A 43 -4.01 -4.28 -9.56
N ILE A 44 -3.55 -5.44 -10.04
CA ILE A 44 -2.52 -6.25 -9.36
C ILE A 44 -1.24 -5.44 -9.17
N TYR A 45 -0.77 -4.76 -10.21
CA TYR A 45 0.42 -3.92 -10.12
C TYR A 45 0.29 -2.84 -9.03
N ILE A 46 -0.83 -2.12 -9.00
CA ILE A 46 -1.12 -1.10 -7.99
C ILE A 46 -1.20 -1.72 -6.59
N ASN A 47 -1.83 -2.89 -6.44
CA ASN A 47 -1.93 -3.59 -5.16
C ASN A 47 -0.55 -4.00 -4.63
N ILE A 48 0.35 -4.49 -5.50
CA ILE A 48 1.73 -4.79 -5.13
C ILE A 48 2.48 -3.51 -4.72
N GLN A 49 2.27 -2.38 -5.41
CA GLN A 49 2.87 -1.10 -4.99
C GLN A 49 2.42 -0.69 -3.58
N LYS A 50 1.13 -0.80 -3.26
CA LYS A 50 0.59 -0.50 -1.92
C LYS A 50 1.23 -1.39 -0.85
N PHE A 51 1.34 -2.68 -1.13
CA PHE A 51 1.99 -3.64 -0.25
C PHE A 51 3.47 -3.30 0.00
N VAL A 52 4.22 -2.98 -1.05
CA VAL A 52 5.63 -2.58 -0.91
C VAL A 52 5.76 -1.26 -0.14
N GLN A 53 4.85 -0.29 -0.35
CA GLN A 53 4.83 0.94 0.44
C GLN A 53 4.68 0.62 1.94
N PHE A 54 3.71 -0.23 2.27
CA PHE A 54 3.45 -0.65 3.64
C PHE A 54 4.67 -1.34 4.27
N GLN A 55 5.20 -2.38 3.62
CA GLN A 55 6.34 -3.15 4.11
C GLN A 55 7.59 -2.29 4.26
N LEU A 56 7.87 -1.38 3.33
CA LEU A 56 9.05 -0.53 3.42
C LEU A 56 8.96 0.41 4.62
N THR A 57 7.77 0.96 4.92
CA THR A 57 7.56 1.77 6.12
C THR A 57 7.79 0.96 7.40
N VAL A 58 7.15 -0.21 7.54
CA VAL A 58 7.28 -1.08 8.73
C VAL A 58 8.74 -1.43 8.99
N ASN A 59 9.44 -1.93 7.97
CA ASN A 59 10.82 -2.39 8.09
C ASN A 59 11.80 -1.26 8.39
N VAL A 60 11.63 -0.08 7.76
CA VAL A 60 12.50 1.07 8.01
C VAL A 60 12.33 1.58 9.44
N VAL A 61 11.10 1.71 9.94
CA VAL A 61 10.85 2.13 11.32
C VAL A 61 11.41 1.12 12.31
N ALA A 62 11.12 -0.17 12.11
CA ALA A 62 11.62 -1.24 12.98
C ALA A 62 13.15 -1.25 13.07
N LEU A 63 13.83 -1.13 11.93
CA LEU A 63 15.29 -1.13 11.86
C LEU A 63 15.88 0.11 12.56
N ILE A 64 15.43 1.31 12.18
CA ILE A 64 15.99 2.56 12.70
C ILE A 64 15.69 2.70 14.19
N ALA A 65 14.46 2.44 14.64
CA ALA A 65 14.09 2.58 16.05
C ALA A 65 14.91 1.65 16.95
N ASN A 66 15.06 0.38 16.56
CA ASN A 66 15.86 -0.57 17.35
C ASN A 66 17.35 -0.25 17.29
N PHE A 67 17.88 0.11 16.12
CA PHE A 67 19.29 0.44 15.95
C PHE A 67 19.69 1.67 16.78
N VAL A 68 18.89 2.74 16.71
CA VAL A 68 19.12 3.98 17.46
C VAL A 68 19.02 3.72 18.97
N SER A 69 17.99 3.00 19.43
CA SER A 69 17.87 2.66 20.85
C SER A 69 19.03 1.79 21.33
N ALA A 70 19.41 0.76 20.57
CA ALA A 70 20.50 -0.14 20.95
C ALA A 70 21.85 0.59 21.01
N SER A 71 22.07 1.55 20.11
CA SER A 71 23.30 2.36 20.08
C SER A 71 23.40 3.35 21.24
N ILE A 72 22.27 3.91 21.71
CA ILE A 72 22.25 4.93 22.77
C ILE A 72 22.11 4.28 24.16
N THR A 73 21.22 3.31 24.31
CA THR A 73 20.87 2.70 25.61
C THR A 73 21.51 1.34 25.85
N GLY A 74 22.11 0.73 24.82
CA GLY A 74 22.65 -0.63 24.87
C GLY A 74 21.59 -1.73 24.70
N ALA A 75 20.30 -1.39 24.64
CA ALA A 75 19.21 -2.34 24.48
C ALA A 75 18.19 -1.91 23.41
N ALA A 76 17.64 -2.88 22.69
CA ALA A 76 16.56 -2.65 21.74
C ALA A 76 15.20 -2.71 22.47
N PRO A 77 14.24 -1.81 22.17
CA PRO A 77 12.93 -1.80 22.80
C PRO A 77 12.05 -2.94 22.30
N LEU A 78 12.27 -3.38 21.05
CA LEU A 78 11.54 -4.49 20.45
C LEU A 78 12.42 -5.73 20.45
N THR A 79 11.87 -6.85 20.90
CA THR A 79 12.57 -8.13 20.91
C THR A 79 12.58 -8.77 19.53
N ALA A 80 13.49 -9.73 19.31
CA ALA A 80 13.55 -10.49 18.05
C ALA A 80 12.22 -11.19 17.73
N PHE A 81 11.54 -11.73 18.75
CA PHE A 81 10.22 -12.34 18.59
C PHE A 81 9.14 -11.33 18.19
N GLN A 82 9.13 -10.15 18.82
CA GLN A 82 8.18 -9.09 18.50
C GLN A 82 8.35 -8.59 17.05
N LEU A 83 9.59 -8.47 16.58
CA LEU A 83 9.89 -8.15 15.18
C LEU A 83 9.46 -9.25 14.22
N LEU A 84 9.70 -10.52 14.59
CA LEU A 84 9.24 -11.66 13.81
C LEU A 84 7.71 -11.68 13.70
N TRP A 85 7.00 -11.43 14.80
CA TRP A 85 5.53 -11.35 14.81
C TRP A 85 5.02 -10.31 13.79
N VAL A 86 5.59 -9.11 13.80
CA VAL A 86 5.19 -8.04 12.88
C VAL A 86 5.52 -8.42 11.43
N ASN A 87 6.76 -8.84 11.17
CA ASN A 87 7.23 -9.13 9.81
C ASN A 87 6.66 -10.42 9.20
N LEU A 88 6.20 -11.37 10.03
CA LEU A 88 5.68 -12.64 9.56
C LEU A 88 4.16 -12.62 9.51
N ILE A 89 3.49 -12.25 10.61
CA ILE A 89 2.05 -12.46 10.74
C ILE A 89 1.29 -11.20 10.33
N MET A 90 1.62 -10.04 10.91
CA MET A 90 0.95 -8.79 10.52
C MET A 90 1.19 -8.47 9.05
N ASP A 91 2.43 -8.59 8.58
CA ASP A 91 2.77 -8.35 7.18
C ASP A 91 2.03 -9.31 6.24
N THR A 92 1.86 -10.58 6.59
CA THR A 92 1.13 -11.54 5.75
C THR A 92 -0.37 -11.23 5.71
N LEU A 93 -0.96 -10.87 6.85
CA LEU A 93 -2.36 -10.46 6.93
C LEU A 93 -2.60 -9.16 6.14
N GLY A 94 -1.71 -8.17 6.26
CA GLY A 94 -1.78 -6.93 5.50
C GLY A 94 -1.52 -7.12 4.01
N ALA A 95 -0.61 -8.03 3.63
CA ALA A 95 -0.41 -8.44 2.24
C ALA A 95 -1.72 -8.99 1.65
N LEU A 96 -2.39 -9.88 2.38
CA LEU A 96 -3.67 -10.45 1.96
C LEU A 96 -4.73 -9.35 1.80
N ALA A 97 -4.83 -8.43 2.74
CA ALA A 97 -5.80 -7.34 2.71
C ALA A 97 -5.58 -6.39 1.52
N LEU A 98 -4.32 -6.04 1.22
CA LEU A 98 -3.96 -5.11 0.14
C LEU A 98 -3.98 -5.75 -1.25
N THR A 99 -3.71 -7.06 -1.35
CA THR A 99 -3.66 -7.77 -2.65
C THR A 99 -5.03 -8.21 -3.15
N THR A 100 -5.99 -8.44 -2.25
CA THR A 100 -7.35 -8.90 -2.57
C THR A 100 -8.31 -7.78 -2.98
N GLU A 101 -7.83 -6.54 -3.10
CA GLU A 101 -8.69 -5.43 -3.51
C GLU A 101 -9.11 -5.54 -4.98
N PRO A 102 -10.43 -5.54 -5.28
CA PRO A 102 -10.92 -5.63 -6.64
C PRO A 102 -10.59 -4.35 -7.44
N PRO A 103 -10.53 -4.44 -8.78
CA PRO A 103 -10.32 -3.28 -9.63
C PRO A 103 -11.44 -2.25 -9.41
N ASN A 104 -11.06 -1.04 -9.00
CA ASN A 104 -11.96 0.09 -8.84
C ASN A 104 -12.34 0.69 -10.21
N ASP A 105 -13.60 1.09 -10.42
CA ASP A 105 -14.12 1.52 -11.73
C ASP A 105 -13.37 2.73 -12.33
N GLY A 106 -12.80 3.59 -11.47
CA GLY A 106 -11.95 4.71 -11.89
C GLY A 106 -10.53 4.32 -12.37
N LEU A 107 -10.19 3.03 -12.45
CA LEU A 107 -8.90 2.56 -12.99
C LEU A 107 -8.77 2.84 -14.49
N MET A 108 -9.87 2.84 -15.24
CA MET A 108 -9.84 3.11 -16.69
C MET A 108 -9.54 4.58 -17.01
N ASP A 109 -9.88 5.50 -16.10
CA ASP A 109 -9.63 6.94 -16.26
C ASP A 109 -8.19 7.32 -15.90
N ARG A 110 -7.45 6.42 -15.24
CA ARG A 110 -6.02 6.62 -14.95
C ARG A 110 -5.21 6.22 -16.17
N GLN A 111 -4.29 7.11 -16.58
CA GLN A 111 -3.35 6.79 -17.66
C GLN A 111 -2.62 5.48 -17.36
N PRO A 112 -2.49 4.57 -18.35
CA PRO A 112 -1.80 3.31 -18.16
C PRO A 112 -0.40 3.56 -17.64
N VAL A 113 0.01 2.76 -16.65
CA VAL A 113 1.33 2.83 -16.01
C VAL A 113 2.39 2.67 -17.12
N GLY A 114 3.10 3.76 -17.42
CA GLY A 114 4.08 3.76 -18.50
C GLY A 114 5.26 2.83 -18.18
N ARG A 115 5.81 2.14 -19.19
CA ARG A 115 6.90 1.17 -19.05
C ARG A 115 8.21 1.72 -18.42
N LYS A 116 8.32 3.04 -18.26
CA LYS A 116 9.48 3.77 -17.72
C LYS A 116 9.21 4.47 -16.37
N VAL A 117 8.06 4.24 -15.74
CA VAL A 117 7.80 4.85 -14.42
C VAL A 117 8.46 4.04 -13.31
N SER A 118 9.06 4.71 -12.34
CA SER A 118 9.65 4.07 -11.17
C SER A 118 8.60 3.26 -10.40
N PHE A 119 8.98 2.05 -9.97
CA PHE A 119 8.09 1.17 -9.19
C PHE A 119 7.60 1.85 -7.89
N ILE A 120 8.45 2.61 -7.21
CA ILE A 120 8.06 3.46 -6.09
C ILE A 120 7.86 4.89 -6.63
N THR A 121 6.62 5.36 -6.60
CA THR A 121 6.25 6.68 -7.10
C THR A 121 6.64 7.78 -6.10
N LYS A 122 6.80 9.04 -6.56
CA LYS A 122 7.10 10.16 -5.66
C LYS A 122 6.05 10.36 -4.55
N PRO A 123 4.73 10.22 -4.81
CA PRO A 123 3.71 10.25 -3.76
C PRO A 123 3.89 9.14 -2.71
N MET A 124 4.28 7.92 -3.13
CA MET A 124 4.60 6.83 -2.19
C MET A 124 5.79 7.22 -1.31
N TRP A 125 6.87 7.75 -1.88
CA TRP A 125 8.02 8.21 -1.10
C TRP A 125 7.66 9.27 -0.06
N ARG A 126 6.85 10.27 -0.43
CA ARG A 126 6.33 11.27 0.52
C ARG A 126 5.58 10.61 1.68
N ASN A 127 4.69 9.66 1.38
CA ASN A 127 3.90 8.96 2.40
C ASN A 127 4.81 8.13 3.32
N ILE A 128 5.78 7.39 2.75
CA ILE A 128 6.75 6.55 3.49
C ILE A 128 7.59 7.42 4.42
N PHE A 129 8.20 8.49 3.90
CA PHE A 129 9.02 9.38 4.72
C PHE A 129 8.23 10.06 5.84
N GLY A 130 7.03 10.56 5.53
CA GLY A 130 6.20 11.23 6.53
C GLY A 130 5.73 10.30 7.65
N GLN A 131 5.34 9.07 7.31
CA GLN A 131 4.99 8.06 8.31
C GLN A 131 6.20 7.60 9.13
N ASN A 132 7.33 7.32 8.47
CA ASN A 132 8.56 6.95 9.16
C ASN A 132 8.99 8.04 10.15
N PHE A 133 8.97 9.30 9.73
CA PHE A 133 9.36 10.42 10.58
C PHE A 133 8.48 10.50 11.84
N TYR A 134 7.16 10.41 11.68
CA TYR A 134 6.23 10.40 12.80
C TYR A 134 6.45 9.22 13.75
N GLN A 135 6.51 8.01 13.22
CA GLN A 135 6.67 6.82 14.05
C GLN A 135 8.02 6.82 14.78
N LEU A 136 9.10 7.27 14.13
CA LEU A 136 10.40 7.40 14.78
C LEU A 136 10.40 8.43 15.91
N ILE A 137 9.69 9.55 15.75
CA ILE A 137 9.53 10.53 16.83
C ILE A 137 8.73 9.92 17.98
N VAL A 138 7.56 9.33 17.70
CA VAL A 138 6.70 8.77 18.76
C VAL A 138 7.40 7.66 19.52
N LEU A 139 8.00 6.70 18.82
CA LEU A 139 8.71 5.57 19.44
C LEU A 139 10.00 6.05 20.13
N GLY A 140 10.70 7.03 19.56
CA GLY A 140 11.88 7.63 20.18
C GLY A 140 11.53 8.35 21.48
N VAL A 141 10.49 9.18 21.49
CA VAL A 141 10.01 9.86 22.70
C VAL A 141 9.58 8.85 23.76
N LEU A 142 8.84 7.80 23.38
CA LEU A 142 8.51 6.72 24.33
C LEU A 142 9.76 6.01 24.84
N ASN A 143 10.72 5.68 23.98
CA ASN A 143 11.93 4.95 24.35
C ASN A 143 12.84 5.74 25.30
N PHE A 144 13.08 7.03 25.02
CA PHE A 144 14.02 7.85 25.79
C PHE A 144 13.36 8.58 26.97
N GLU A 145 12.12 9.06 26.79
CA GLU A 145 11.43 9.94 27.75
C GLU A 145 10.19 9.30 28.36
N GLY A 146 9.77 8.12 27.89
CA GLY A 146 8.53 7.49 28.32
C GLY A 146 8.48 7.16 29.81
N LYS A 147 9.61 6.83 30.44
CA LYS A 147 9.65 6.59 31.90
C LYS A 147 9.26 7.83 32.70
N ARG A 148 9.77 9.00 32.27
CA ARG A 148 9.50 10.29 32.91
C ARG A 148 8.09 10.79 32.58
N LEU A 149 7.69 10.71 31.31
CA LEU A 149 6.40 11.20 30.84
C LEU A 149 5.21 10.41 31.40
N LEU A 150 5.40 9.12 31.66
CA LEU A 150 4.36 8.22 32.17
C LEU A 150 4.48 7.96 33.68
N GLU A 151 5.37 8.69 34.37
CA GLU A 151 5.63 8.59 35.82
C GLU A 151 5.88 7.15 36.30
N LEU A 152 6.51 6.33 35.45
CA LEU A 152 6.73 4.91 35.72
C LEU A 152 7.85 4.74 36.75
N SER A 153 7.46 4.56 38.00
CA SER A 153 8.37 4.31 39.12
C SER A 153 8.27 2.86 39.59
N GLY A 154 9.36 2.10 39.44
CA GLY A 154 9.43 0.71 39.92
C GLY A 154 10.37 -0.20 39.11
N PRO A 155 10.66 -1.40 39.63
CA PRO A 155 11.53 -2.38 38.96
C PRO A 155 10.96 -2.86 37.62
N ASP A 156 9.63 -2.91 37.48
CA ASP A 156 8.95 -3.36 36.25
C ASP A 156 8.76 -2.27 35.19
N SER A 157 9.19 -1.03 35.48
CA SER A 157 8.98 0.14 34.61
C SER A 157 9.51 -0.06 33.18
N THR A 158 10.66 -0.73 33.03
CA THR A 158 11.25 -1.01 31.71
C THR A 158 10.44 -2.03 30.92
N ALA A 159 9.92 -3.07 31.58
CA ALA A 159 9.11 -4.10 30.91
C ALA A 159 7.76 -3.53 30.45
N VAL A 160 7.12 -2.71 31.30
CA VAL A 160 5.89 -1.97 30.94
C VAL A 160 6.14 -1.06 29.75
N LEU A 161 7.24 -0.29 29.77
CA LEU A 161 7.57 0.63 28.69
C LEU A 161 7.85 -0.10 27.37
N ASN A 162 8.66 -1.17 27.38
CA ASN A 162 8.94 -1.95 26.17
C ASN A 162 7.66 -2.57 25.60
N THR A 163 6.76 -3.04 26.47
CA THR A 163 5.46 -3.56 26.02
C THR A 163 4.57 -2.45 25.43
N LEU A 164 4.58 -1.25 26.01
CA LEU A 164 3.87 -0.10 25.46
C LEU A 164 4.44 0.34 24.10
N ILE A 165 5.77 0.33 23.94
CA ILE A 165 6.43 0.62 22.67
C ILE A 165 6.03 -0.42 21.63
N PHE A 166 6.08 -1.71 21.96
CA PHE A 166 5.63 -2.79 21.09
C PHE A 166 4.16 -2.63 20.69
N ASN A 167 3.27 -2.40 21.65
CA ASN A 167 1.85 -2.25 21.38
C ASN A 167 1.54 -1.03 20.52
N SER A 168 2.19 0.10 20.81
CA SER A 168 2.05 1.34 20.03
C SER A 168 2.60 1.16 18.62
N PHE A 169 3.74 0.48 18.46
CA PHE A 169 4.33 0.18 17.16
C PHE A 169 3.38 -0.66 16.31
N VAL A 170 2.83 -1.74 16.85
CA VAL A 170 1.87 -2.61 16.15
C VAL A 170 0.63 -1.81 15.72
N LEU A 171 0.03 -1.05 16.63
CA LEU A 171 -1.15 -0.25 16.31
C LEU A 171 -0.86 0.80 15.25
N CYS A 172 0.28 1.49 15.32
CA CYS A 172 0.74 2.38 14.27
C CYS A 172 0.86 1.68 12.92
N GLN A 173 1.29 0.42 12.87
CA GLN A 173 1.32 -0.34 11.60
C GLN A 173 -0.07 -0.64 11.07
N VAL A 174 -1.03 -1.02 11.92
CA VAL A 174 -2.42 -1.21 11.49
C VAL A 174 -2.98 0.05 10.83
N PHE A 175 -2.72 1.24 11.41
CA PHE A 175 -3.14 2.49 10.79
C PHE A 175 -2.34 2.85 9.53
N ASN A 176 -1.04 2.51 9.49
CA ASN A 176 -0.23 2.69 8.30
C ASN A 176 -0.70 1.79 7.12
N GLU A 177 -1.22 0.60 7.40
CA GLU A 177 -1.85 -0.28 6.42
C GLU A 177 -3.07 0.39 5.78
N ILE A 178 -3.97 0.95 6.62
CA ILE A 178 -5.13 1.74 6.18
C ILE A 178 -4.68 2.92 5.31
N ASN A 179 -3.61 3.61 5.71
CA ASN A 179 -3.07 4.75 4.95
C ASN A 179 -2.47 4.33 3.60
N SER A 180 -1.83 3.16 3.54
CA SER A 180 -1.17 2.63 2.35
C SER A 180 -2.14 2.06 1.32
N ARG A 181 -3.35 1.72 1.76
CA ARG A 181 -4.46 1.28 0.90
C ARG A 181 -4.83 2.28 -0.20
N GLU A 182 -4.70 3.58 0.05
CA GLU A 182 -4.97 4.64 -0.93
C GLU A 182 -3.76 5.59 -1.02
N ILE A 183 -2.97 5.50 -2.09
CA ILE A 183 -1.69 6.25 -2.20
C ILE A 183 -1.92 7.76 -2.32
N GLU A 184 -2.95 8.19 -3.07
CA GLU A 184 -3.19 9.60 -3.41
C GLU A 184 -4.53 10.13 -2.90
N LYS A 185 -5.54 9.28 -2.71
CA LYS A 185 -6.88 9.75 -2.33
C LYS A 185 -6.96 10.09 -0.85
N ILE A 186 -7.62 11.20 -0.56
CA ILE A 186 -7.84 11.74 0.80
C ILE A 186 -9.01 11.01 1.51
N ASN A 187 -10.00 10.50 0.76
CA ASN A 187 -11.19 9.83 1.30
C ASN A 187 -10.92 8.37 1.71
N ILE A 188 -10.06 8.18 2.71
CA ILE A 188 -9.66 6.86 3.23
C ILE A 188 -10.85 6.14 3.89
N PHE A 189 -11.71 6.88 4.59
CA PHE A 189 -12.82 6.32 5.38
C PHE A 189 -13.99 5.78 4.55
N LYS A 190 -14.33 6.41 3.42
CA LYS A 190 -15.50 6.01 2.61
C LYS A 190 -15.33 4.60 2.03
N SER A 191 -14.10 4.26 1.63
CA SER A 191 -13.79 2.95 1.04
C SER A 191 -13.54 1.88 2.11
N MET A 192 -13.22 2.26 3.36
CA MET A 192 -12.76 1.34 4.42
C MET A 192 -13.83 0.34 4.86
N PHE A 193 -15.07 0.80 4.98
CA PHE A 193 -16.17 -0.02 5.45
C PHE A 193 -16.81 -0.89 4.37
N ASP A 194 -16.45 -0.67 3.10
CA ASP A 194 -17.03 -1.42 1.97
C ASP A 194 -16.36 -2.78 1.76
N ASN A 195 -15.09 -2.95 2.19
CA ASN A 195 -14.35 -4.21 2.01
C ASN A 195 -14.31 -5.03 3.31
N TRP A 196 -15.14 -6.08 3.38
CA TRP A 196 -15.21 -6.97 4.53
C TRP A 196 -13.92 -7.75 4.80
N ILE A 197 -13.12 -8.06 3.76
CA ILE A 197 -11.83 -8.75 3.93
C ILE A 197 -10.86 -7.84 4.68
N PHE A 198 -10.80 -6.57 4.30
CA PHE A 198 -9.96 -5.57 4.94
C PHE A 198 -10.37 -5.36 6.41
N LEU A 199 -11.67 -5.23 6.68
CA LEU A 199 -12.18 -5.10 8.05
C LEU A 199 -11.89 -6.35 8.89
N SER A 200 -12.00 -7.53 8.31
CA SER A 200 -11.69 -8.80 8.98
C SER A 200 -10.23 -8.90 9.38
N VAL A 201 -9.31 -8.43 8.52
CA VAL A 201 -7.87 -8.40 8.82
C VAL A 201 -7.55 -7.43 9.96
N ILE A 202 -8.11 -6.22 9.94
CA ILE A 202 -7.91 -5.26 11.04
C ILE A 202 -8.43 -5.82 12.36
N LEU A 203 -9.64 -6.40 12.35
CA LEU A 203 -10.24 -6.98 13.55
C LEU A 203 -9.41 -8.16 14.06
N ALA A 204 -8.97 -9.05 13.16
CA ALA A 204 -8.12 -10.17 13.52
C ALA A 204 -6.80 -9.69 14.16
N THR A 205 -6.13 -8.71 13.56
CA THR A 205 -4.88 -8.15 14.10
C THR A 205 -5.10 -7.50 15.47
N ALA A 206 -6.21 -6.77 15.68
CA ALA A 206 -6.54 -6.20 16.97
C ALA A 206 -6.78 -7.28 18.05
N VAL A 207 -7.52 -8.34 17.71
CA VAL A 207 -7.76 -9.48 18.61
C VAL A 207 -6.45 -10.19 18.95
N PHE A 208 -5.62 -10.51 17.96
CA PHE A 208 -4.33 -11.14 18.18
C PHE A 208 -3.42 -10.26 19.04
N GLN A 209 -3.45 -8.94 18.86
CA GLN A 209 -2.65 -8.02 19.65
C GLN A 209 -3.05 -8.05 21.13
N VAL A 210 -4.36 -8.07 21.43
CA VAL A 210 -4.87 -8.24 22.80
C VAL A 210 -4.41 -9.58 23.37
N ILE A 211 -4.51 -10.66 22.59
CA ILE A 211 -4.08 -11.99 23.02
C ILE A 211 -2.59 -12.01 23.37
N ILE A 212 -1.73 -11.41 22.52
CA ILE A 212 -0.28 -11.40 22.73
C ILE A 212 0.11 -10.60 23.97
N VAL A 213 -0.52 -9.43 24.17
CA VAL A 213 -0.18 -8.54 25.30
C VAL A 213 -0.70 -9.10 26.63
N GLU A 214 -1.86 -9.77 26.65
CA GLU A 214 -2.47 -10.24 27.90
C GLU A 214 -2.11 -11.68 28.27
N PHE A 215 -2.03 -12.59 27.29
CA PHE A 215 -1.93 -14.03 27.56
C PHE A 215 -0.56 -14.63 27.19
N LEU A 216 0.20 -14.03 26.27
CA LEU A 216 1.49 -14.55 25.82
C LEU A 216 2.70 -13.81 26.42
N GLY A 217 2.53 -13.17 27.58
CA GLY A 217 3.56 -12.36 28.24
C GLY A 217 4.93 -13.02 28.34
N THR A 218 4.97 -14.29 28.74
CA THR A 218 6.21 -15.06 28.93
C THR A 218 6.95 -15.33 27.61
N PHE A 219 6.23 -15.51 26.50
CA PHE A 219 6.83 -15.78 25.19
C PHE A 219 7.18 -14.50 24.42
N ALA A 220 6.33 -13.48 24.54
CA ALA A 220 6.48 -12.22 23.83
C ALA A 220 7.35 -11.19 24.58
N SER A 221 7.83 -11.54 25.78
CA SER A 221 8.49 -10.62 26.72
C SER A 221 7.64 -9.36 26.96
N THR A 222 6.34 -9.57 27.13
CA THR A 222 5.35 -8.51 27.36
C THR A 222 4.76 -8.62 28.77
N VAL A 223 4.35 -7.49 29.34
CA VAL A 223 3.59 -7.44 30.59
C VAL A 223 2.18 -6.93 30.33
N PRO A 224 1.15 -7.40 31.06
CA PRO A 224 -0.20 -6.91 30.88
C PRO A 224 -0.26 -5.39 31.09
N LEU A 225 -0.69 -4.66 30.06
CA LEU A 225 -0.86 -3.21 30.17
C LEU A 225 -2.15 -2.86 30.89
N THR A 226 -2.09 -1.85 31.76
CA THR A 226 -3.28 -1.16 32.27
C THR A 226 -4.09 -0.55 31.12
N TRP A 227 -5.41 -0.47 31.27
CA TRP A 227 -6.32 0.10 30.27
C TRP A 227 -5.89 1.50 29.77
N GLN A 228 -5.33 2.34 30.63
CA GLN A 228 -4.81 3.67 30.28
C GLN A 228 -3.70 3.61 29.22
N PHE A 229 -2.72 2.73 29.39
CA PHE A 229 -1.62 2.57 28.43
C PHE A 229 -2.08 1.94 27.12
N ARG A 230 -3.08 1.06 27.18
CA ARG A 230 -3.73 0.52 25.98
C ARG A 230 -4.43 1.63 25.20
N LEU A 231 -5.24 2.45 25.88
CA LEU A 231 -5.90 3.58 25.24
C LEU A 231 -4.89 4.58 24.67
N LEU A 232 -3.82 4.89 25.41
CA LEU A 232 -2.73 5.74 24.91
C LEU A 232 -2.13 5.19 23.62
N SER A 233 -1.81 3.91 23.56
CA SER A 233 -1.24 3.29 22.34
C SER A 233 -2.21 3.32 21.15
N VAL A 234 -3.52 3.16 21.39
CA VAL A 234 -4.55 3.32 20.36
C VAL A 234 -4.61 4.77 19.88
N LEU A 235 -4.55 5.74 20.80
CA LEU A 235 -4.57 7.17 20.44
C LEU A 235 -3.35 7.57 19.61
N LEU A 236 -2.16 7.08 19.96
CA LEU A 236 -0.95 7.28 19.15
C LEU A 236 -1.15 6.70 17.74
N GLY A 237 -1.67 5.48 17.63
CA GLY A 237 -2.01 4.90 16.34
C GLY A 237 -3.00 5.75 15.54
N VAL A 238 -4.12 6.15 16.15
CA VAL A 238 -5.16 6.96 15.49
C VAL A 238 -4.60 8.31 15.02
N PHE A 239 -3.68 8.91 15.77
CA PHE A 239 -3.08 10.20 15.40
C PHE A 239 -2.21 10.13 14.14
N SER A 240 -1.73 8.94 13.75
CA SER A 240 -1.04 8.73 12.48
C SER A 240 -1.95 8.95 11.25
N MET A 241 -3.28 8.83 11.40
CA MET A 241 -4.26 8.98 10.33
C MET A 241 -4.46 10.45 9.89
N PRO A 242 -4.73 11.42 10.79
CA PRO A 242 -4.73 12.83 10.44
C PRO A 242 -3.43 13.27 9.76
N LEU A 243 -2.28 12.79 10.25
CA LEU A 243 -1.00 13.10 9.64
C LEU A 243 -0.93 12.58 8.19
N ALA A 244 -1.40 11.36 7.93
CA ALA A 244 -1.45 10.82 6.58
C ALA A 244 -2.32 11.67 5.64
N VAL A 245 -3.45 12.18 6.14
CA VAL A 245 -4.31 13.10 5.40
C VAL A 245 -3.56 14.40 5.08
N ILE A 246 -2.88 14.99 6.06
CA ILE A 246 -2.06 16.20 5.88
C ILE A 246 -0.96 15.97 4.85
N LEU A 247 -0.23 14.85 4.94
CA LEU A 247 0.81 14.49 3.98
C LEU A 247 0.24 14.36 2.56
N LYS A 248 -0.96 13.78 2.42
CA LYS A 248 -1.63 13.65 1.12
C LYS A 248 -2.04 15.00 0.51
N CYS A 249 -2.33 16.00 1.34
CA CYS A 249 -2.64 17.37 0.90
C CYS A 249 -1.44 18.11 0.30
N ILE A 250 -0.20 17.71 0.63
CA ILE A 250 1.00 18.35 0.08
C ILE A 250 1.18 17.89 -1.37
N PRO A 251 0.98 18.76 -2.39
CA PRO A 251 1.07 18.34 -3.78
C PRO A 251 2.50 17.92 -4.09
N VAL A 252 2.68 16.66 -4.48
CA VAL A 252 3.96 16.22 -5.05
C VAL A 252 3.92 16.57 -6.51
N GLU A 253 4.91 17.32 -6.97
CA GLU A 253 5.07 17.67 -8.36
C GLU A 253 5.33 16.39 -9.17
N ASN A 254 4.23 15.82 -9.64
CA ASN A 254 4.24 14.85 -10.73
C ASN A 254 4.96 15.56 -11.86
N LEU A 255 6.10 15.02 -12.29
CA LEU A 255 6.78 15.48 -13.50
C LEU A 255 5.83 15.21 -14.68
N LYS A 256 4.84 16.10 -14.87
CA LYS A 256 4.07 16.28 -16.12
C LYS A 256 5.00 16.66 -17.28
N HIS A 257 6.29 16.86 -17.02
CA HIS A 257 7.32 17.17 -18.00
C HIS A 257 7.71 16.04 -18.95
N GLN A 258 7.20 14.81 -18.77
CA GLN A 258 7.41 13.74 -19.76
C GLN A 258 6.29 13.65 -20.82
N ALA A 259 5.12 14.28 -20.58
CA ALA A 259 4.03 14.31 -21.57
C ALA A 259 4.27 15.33 -22.69
N ASN A 260 5.11 16.35 -22.47
CA ASN A 260 5.45 17.33 -23.50
C ASN A 260 6.70 16.97 -24.33
N LEU A 261 7.48 15.98 -23.89
CA LEU A 261 8.61 15.42 -24.66
C LEU A 261 8.21 14.25 -25.57
N ASN A 262 6.97 13.75 -25.43
CA ASN A 262 6.38 12.76 -26.31
C ASN A 262 5.22 13.36 -27.13
N LYS A 263 5.38 14.60 -27.60
CA LYS A 263 4.82 14.95 -28.91
C LYS A 263 5.75 14.27 -29.92
N PRO A 264 5.39 13.11 -30.47
CA PRO A 264 6.19 12.53 -31.52
C PRO A 264 6.31 13.57 -32.65
N CYS A 265 7.43 13.55 -33.36
CA CYS A 265 7.69 14.26 -34.62
C CYS A 265 6.66 13.95 -35.74
N ILE A 266 5.38 13.73 -35.44
CA ILE A 266 4.30 13.53 -36.39
C ILE A 266 3.94 14.86 -37.08
N HIS A 267 4.26 16.02 -36.49
CA HIS A 267 4.04 17.31 -37.15
C HIS A 267 5.14 17.74 -38.13
N ILE A 268 6.29 17.05 -38.18
CA ILE A 268 7.40 17.41 -39.09
C ILE A 268 7.40 16.54 -40.36
N MET A 269 6.82 15.33 -40.34
CA MET A 269 6.72 14.47 -41.54
C MET A 269 5.47 14.72 -42.41
N SER A 270 4.56 15.64 -42.03
CA SER A 270 3.43 16.04 -42.89
C SER A 270 3.74 17.22 -43.81
N ASN A 271 4.92 17.84 -43.70
CA ASN A 271 5.34 18.97 -44.54
C ASN A 271 6.50 18.60 -45.50
N ILE A 272 6.85 17.31 -45.62
CA ILE A 272 7.89 16.82 -46.55
C ILE A 272 7.41 15.57 -47.33
N MET A 273 6.11 15.39 -47.53
CA MET A 273 5.58 14.45 -48.54
C MET A 273 4.41 15.08 -49.27
#